data_AF-A0A1C5M572-F1
#
_entry.id   AF-A0A1C5M572-F1
#
_cell.length_a   1.000
_cell.length_b   1.000
_cell.length_c   1.000
_cell.angle_alpha   90.00
_cell.angle_beta   90.00
_cell.angle_gamma   90.00
#
_symmetry.space_group_name_H-M   'P 1'
#
loop_
_entity.id
_entity.type
_entity.pdbx_description
1 polymer ?
#
loop_
_entity_poly.entity_id
_entity_poly.type
_entity_poly.pdbx_seq_one_letter_code
_entity_poly.pdbx_strand_id
1 'polypeptide(L)'
;MKDEIFFRDKLEDEWEANEVYAILSECDKDFEPPLSERGSTVQKTWEKKSGDGVRNYFNEVAKQHTLLLKREKKIIAFLSFRSMEECEALKDYRDICYFTTLCIRKEYRGQGLALVLYQKAKEYVEESSRYTVMALRTWSTNKAQLHLMEKMDFHCETRLKNDRGEGIDTLYFVKEITGKGIRAYGYTIGNGKCGIRNTITDVPGVKVGHYTVRKGKNQTGVTVIIPCDGFVYERKPLAAVYALNGFGKTQGTVQIEELGVLETPIALTNTLNVGKAADGLVTFTEKECRKNGKELVSVNPVVGETNDSRINQITERVIEAEDVLFAIEHAEKNFKQGAVGAGRGTVCFGLKGGIGSASRILTFGGKEYTIGVLVQSNFGKTQDLTVAGVPVGRQICTKMQNSAKEDKGSIMVIVGTDLPLGERQLKRVLKRAAVGLIRTGSFMGHGSGDVFIGFTNANGIPDTKEEQFHMMKYFPENQLDKVFRLVAEAVEESILNSLTCAKAMPGRDGEIYHSLSEFL
;
A
#
# COMPACT_ATOMS: atom_id res chain seq x y z
N MET A 1 -25.47 -12.62 -18.87
CA MET A 1 -24.20 -13.26 -18.47
C MET A 1 -23.38 -12.23 -17.70
N LYS A 2 -22.75 -12.59 -16.59
CA LYS A 2 -22.04 -11.63 -15.72
C LYS A 2 -20.56 -11.61 -16.09
N ASP A 3 -20.04 -10.43 -16.43
CA ASP A 3 -18.62 -10.22 -16.64
C ASP A 3 -17.93 -10.06 -15.27
N GLU A 4 -16.77 -10.67 -15.13
CA GLU A 4 -15.94 -10.59 -13.92
C GLU A 4 -14.58 -9.98 -14.28
N ILE A 5 -14.15 -8.99 -13.50
CA ILE A 5 -12.86 -8.32 -13.70
C ILE A 5 -11.94 -8.66 -12.54
N PHE A 6 -10.75 -9.14 -12.86
CA PHE A 6 -9.73 -9.54 -11.90
C PHE A 6 -8.51 -8.65 -12.03
N PHE A 7 -7.95 -8.24 -10.89
CA PHE A 7 -6.65 -7.59 -10.85
C PHE A 7 -5.55 -8.61 -10.55
N ARG A 8 -4.44 -8.51 -11.28
CA ARG A 8 -3.22 -9.30 -11.08
C ARG A 8 -2.04 -8.36 -10.92
N ASP A 9 -1.24 -8.59 -9.88
CA ASP A 9 0.04 -7.88 -9.71
C ASP A 9 1.01 -8.28 -10.83
N LYS A 10 1.02 -9.57 -11.21
CA LYS A 10 1.72 -10.20 -12.35
C LYS A 10 0.90 -11.41 -12.85
N LEU A 11 1.13 -11.87 -14.08
CA LEU A 11 0.51 -13.07 -14.62
C LEU A 11 1.32 -14.32 -14.23
N GLU A 12 1.03 -14.87 -13.06
CA GLU A 12 1.71 -16.05 -12.51
C GLU A 12 0.93 -17.35 -12.75
N ASP A 13 -0.40 -17.26 -12.89
CA ASP A 13 -1.23 -18.41 -13.26
C ASP A 13 -1.01 -18.78 -14.72
N GLU A 14 -0.66 -20.05 -14.97
CA GLU A 14 -0.29 -20.53 -16.30
C GLU A 14 -1.46 -20.46 -17.30
N TRP A 15 -2.69 -20.71 -16.84
CA TRP A 15 -3.87 -20.65 -17.69
C TRP A 15 -4.19 -19.20 -18.09
N GLU A 16 -4.16 -18.27 -17.13
CA GLU A 16 -4.35 -16.84 -17.39
C GLU A 16 -3.27 -16.29 -18.32
N ALA A 17 -2.01 -16.66 -18.09
CA ALA A 17 -0.87 -16.32 -18.93
C ALA A 17 -1.07 -16.78 -20.39
N ASN A 18 -1.48 -18.04 -20.58
CA ASN A 18 -1.73 -18.60 -21.91
C ASN A 18 -2.90 -17.93 -22.62
N GLU A 19 -4.00 -17.62 -21.91
CA GLU A 19 -5.13 -16.88 -22.46
C GLU A 19 -4.72 -15.46 -22.91
N VAL A 20 -3.95 -14.74 -22.09
CA VAL A 20 -3.45 -13.39 -22.45
C VAL A 20 -2.53 -13.46 -23.67
N TYR A 21 -1.65 -14.46 -23.74
CA TYR A 21 -0.79 -14.69 -24.90
C TYR A 21 -1.59 -14.96 -26.18
N ALA A 22 -2.66 -15.76 -26.10
CA ALA A 22 -3.53 -16.02 -27.24
C ALA A 22 -4.23 -14.74 -27.73
N ILE A 23 -4.74 -13.91 -26.82
CA ILE A 23 -5.35 -12.62 -27.15
C ILE A 23 -4.35 -11.68 -27.83
N LEU A 24 -3.11 -11.59 -27.31
CA LEU A 24 -2.04 -10.79 -27.91
C LEU A 24 -1.75 -11.25 -29.35
N SER A 25 -1.68 -12.56 -29.56
CA SER A 25 -1.43 -13.16 -30.88
C SER A 25 -2.55 -12.84 -31.88
N GLU A 26 -3.81 -12.88 -31.44
CA GLU A 26 -4.97 -12.49 -32.25
C GLU A 26 -4.97 -11.00 -32.63
N CYS A 27 -4.42 -10.15 -31.75
CA CYS A 27 -4.41 -8.70 -31.88
C CYS A 27 -3.10 -8.16 -32.50
N ASP A 28 -2.14 -9.00 -32.87
CA ASP A 28 -0.81 -8.58 -33.35
C ASP A 28 -0.87 -7.45 -34.39
N LYS A 29 -1.68 -7.64 -35.42
CA LYS A 29 -1.84 -6.70 -36.56
C LYS A 29 -2.78 -5.53 -36.27
N ASP A 30 -3.39 -5.46 -35.09
CA ASP A 30 -4.20 -4.31 -34.69
C ASP A 30 -3.34 -3.14 -34.17
N PHE A 31 -2.04 -3.38 -33.97
CA PHE A 31 -1.08 -2.39 -33.49
C PHE A 31 -0.25 -1.83 -34.65
N GLU A 32 0.09 -0.54 -34.55
CA GLU A 32 0.98 0.13 -35.50
C GLU A 32 2.31 0.51 -34.81
N PRO A 33 3.45 -0.07 -35.15
CA PRO A 33 3.61 -1.30 -35.95
C PRO A 33 3.10 -2.52 -35.16
N PRO A 34 2.96 -3.69 -35.83
CA PRO A 34 2.48 -4.93 -35.22
C PRO A 34 3.26 -5.30 -33.96
N LEU A 35 2.62 -6.01 -33.02
CA LEU A 35 3.25 -6.43 -31.76
C LEU A 35 4.51 -7.29 -31.99
N SER A 36 4.51 -8.10 -33.03
CA SER A 36 5.63 -8.95 -33.49
C SER A 36 6.86 -8.15 -33.92
N GLU A 37 6.69 -6.87 -34.29
CA GLU A 37 7.80 -5.96 -34.63
C GLU A 37 8.28 -5.12 -33.42
N ARG A 38 7.67 -5.31 -32.24
CA ARG A 38 8.01 -4.56 -31.03
C ARG A 38 8.99 -5.30 -30.13
N GLY A 39 10.01 -4.58 -29.68
CA GLY A 39 10.98 -5.07 -28.70
C GLY A 39 10.65 -4.74 -27.24
N SER A 40 9.70 -3.84 -27.00
CA SER A 40 9.29 -3.41 -25.66
C SER A 40 7.92 -2.72 -25.68
N THR A 41 7.23 -2.74 -24.54
CA THR A 41 6.01 -1.93 -24.30
C THR A 41 6.31 -0.42 -24.31
N VAL A 42 7.57 -0.02 -24.11
CA VAL A 42 8.05 1.38 -24.19
C VAL A 42 9.33 1.43 -25.02
N GLN A 43 9.19 1.19 -26.33
CA GLN A 43 10.27 1.45 -27.28
C GLN A 43 10.52 2.96 -27.42
N LYS A 44 11.80 3.35 -27.33
CA LYS A 44 12.34 4.69 -27.62
C LYS A 44 12.78 4.84 -29.09
N THR A 45 13.15 3.75 -29.75
CA THR A 45 13.59 3.70 -31.15
C THR A 45 13.16 2.38 -31.81
N TRP A 46 12.82 2.44 -33.09
CA TRP A 46 12.36 1.30 -33.88
C TRP A 46 13.55 0.55 -34.51
N GLU A 47 14.01 -0.52 -33.87
CA GLU A 47 14.92 -1.50 -34.49
C GLU A 47 14.16 -2.82 -34.70
N LYS A 48 14.08 -3.28 -35.96
CA LYS A 48 13.48 -4.58 -36.31
C LYS A 48 14.28 -5.71 -35.65
N LYS A 49 13.64 -6.48 -34.76
CA LYS A 49 14.20 -7.71 -34.20
C LYS A 49 13.56 -8.93 -34.86
N SER A 50 14.38 -9.85 -35.37
CA SER A 50 13.93 -11.15 -35.90
C SER A 50 13.74 -12.17 -34.77
N GLY A 51 12.55 -12.75 -34.63
CA GLY A 51 12.18 -13.78 -33.65
C GLY A 51 10.67 -13.85 -33.43
N ASP A 52 10.18 -14.75 -32.56
CA ASP A 52 8.77 -14.80 -32.13
C ASP A 52 8.41 -13.56 -31.27
N GLY A 53 8.21 -12.43 -31.95
CA GLY A 53 8.14 -11.10 -31.34
C GLY A 53 6.95 -10.92 -30.40
N VAL A 54 5.82 -11.59 -30.66
CA VAL A 54 4.64 -11.55 -29.78
C VAL A 54 4.98 -12.19 -28.44
N ARG A 55 5.76 -13.28 -28.41
CA ARG A 55 6.20 -13.92 -27.17
C ARG A 55 7.09 -13.01 -26.33
N ASN A 56 8.00 -12.27 -26.97
CA ASN A 56 8.82 -11.28 -26.27
C ASN A 56 7.98 -10.14 -25.69
N TYR A 57 7.01 -9.64 -26.45
CA TYR A 57 6.08 -8.62 -25.96
C TYR A 57 5.24 -9.14 -24.78
N PHE A 58 4.75 -10.38 -24.87
CA PHE A 58 4.03 -11.04 -23.79
C PHE A 58 4.88 -11.15 -22.51
N ASN A 59 6.16 -11.52 -22.61
CA ASN A 59 7.03 -11.62 -21.44
C ASN A 59 7.14 -10.27 -20.69
N GLU A 60 7.02 -9.14 -21.39
CA GLU A 60 6.96 -7.82 -20.76
C GLU A 60 5.58 -7.48 -20.20
N VAL A 61 4.49 -7.93 -20.84
CA VAL A 61 3.12 -7.79 -20.30
C VAL A 61 2.92 -8.65 -19.05
N ALA A 62 3.44 -9.87 -19.02
CA ALA A 62 3.29 -10.81 -17.91
C ALA A 62 3.91 -10.30 -16.58
N LYS A 63 4.90 -9.40 -16.68
CA LYS A 63 5.53 -8.74 -15.53
C LYS A 63 4.76 -7.51 -15.03
N GLN A 64 3.72 -7.09 -15.75
CA GLN A 64 2.95 -5.88 -15.45
C GLN A 64 1.66 -6.18 -14.73
N HIS A 65 1.13 -5.15 -14.08
CA HIS A 65 -0.19 -5.20 -13.49
C HIS A 65 -1.23 -5.34 -14.59
N THR A 66 -2.17 -6.25 -14.40
CA THR A 66 -3.12 -6.61 -15.44
C THR A 66 -4.52 -6.73 -14.88
N LEU A 67 -5.47 -6.07 -15.55
CA LEU A 67 -6.90 -6.33 -15.38
C LEU A 67 -7.33 -7.36 -16.42
N LEU A 68 -7.88 -8.47 -15.97
CA LEU A 68 -8.43 -9.53 -16.83
C LEU A 68 -9.95 -9.46 -16.78
N LEU A 69 -10.60 -9.41 -17.94
CA LEU A 69 -12.05 -9.50 -18.06
C LEU A 69 -12.42 -10.91 -18.52
N LYS A 70 -13.12 -11.62 -17.64
CA LYS A 70 -13.58 -12.99 -17.85
C LYS A 70 -15.09 -12.99 -18.09
N ARG A 71 -15.51 -13.80 -19.06
CA ARG A 71 -16.90 -14.16 -19.28
C ARG A 71 -16.97 -15.69 -19.31
N GLU A 72 -17.74 -16.26 -18.39
CA GLU A 72 -17.81 -17.71 -18.18
C GLU A 72 -16.43 -18.33 -17.91
N LYS A 73 -15.91 -19.20 -18.78
CA LYS A 73 -14.61 -19.87 -18.64
C LYS A 73 -13.54 -19.32 -19.58
N LYS A 74 -13.71 -18.12 -20.14
CA LYS A 74 -12.79 -17.52 -21.12
C LYS A 74 -12.39 -16.11 -20.69
N ILE A 75 -11.10 -15.78 -20.82
CA ILE A 75 -10.65 -14.38 -20.72
C ILE A 75 -10.89 -13.76 -22.10
N ILE A 76 -11.69 -12.69 -22.14
CA ILE A 76 -12.13 -12.08 -23.40
C ILE A 76 -11.46 -10.73 -23.67
N ALA A 77 -10.89 -10.11 -22.65
CA ALA A 77 -10.12 -8.88 -22.77
C ALA A 77 -9.13 -8.72 -21.60
N PHE A 78 -8.09 -7.94 -21.81
CA PHE A 78 -7.22 -7.49 -20.73
C PHE A 78 -6.70 -6.07 -20.95
N LEU A 79 -6.35 -5.40 -19.85
CA LEU A 79 -5.64 -4.13 -19.82
C LEU A 79 -4.43 -4.26 -18.91
N SER A 80 -3.23 -4.11 -19.46
CA SER A 80 -1.98 -4.07 -18.69
C SER A 80 -1.51 -2.64 -18.45
N PHE A 81 -0.88 -2.42 -17.30
CA PHE A 81 -0.34 -1.12 -16.91
C PHE A 81 0.81 -1.24 -15.92
N ARG A 82 1.58 -0.17 -15.81
CA ARG A 82 2.76 -0.10 -14.96
C ARG A 82 2.98 1.31 -14.43
N SER A 83 3.73 1.42 -13.35
CA SER A 83 4.22 2.71 -12.91
C SER A 83 5.34 3.19 -13.84
N MET A 84 5.33 4.48 -14.14
CA MET A 84 6.36 5.13 -14.95
C MET A 84 6.87 6.35 -14.18
N GLU A 85 8.18 6.36 -13.91
CA GLU A 85 8.85 7.45 -13.19
C GLU A 85 9.46 8.47 -14.16
N GLU A 86 9.89 8.02 -15.33
CA GLU A 86 10.51 8.86 -16.35
C GLU A 86 9.91 8.58 -17.72
N CYS A 87 9.45 9.64 -18.37
CA CYS A 87 9.02 9.64 -19.76
C CYS A 87 9.33 11.02 -20.33
N GLU A 88 10.20 11.10 -21.33
CA GLU A 88 10.59 12.39 -21.93
C GLU A 88 9.38 13.13 -22.50
N ALA A 89 8.42 12.39 -23.09
CA ALA A 89 7.17 12.93 -23.59
C ALA A 89 6.20 13.39 -22.49
N LEU A 90 6.43 13.03 -21.22
CA LEU A 90 5.59 13.38 -20.07
C LEU A 90 6.46 13.87 -18.89
N LYS A 91 7.54 14.62 -19.18
CA LYS A 91 8.58 15.01 -18.21
C LYS A 91 8.06 15.88 -17.06
N ASP A 92 6.95 16.58 -17.28
CA ASP A 92 6.32 17.47 -16.31
C ASP A 92 5.43 16.70 -15.32
N TYR A 93 5.25 15.40 -15.54
CA TYR A 93 4.45 14.50 -14.70
C TYR A 93 5.34 13.51 -13.95
N ARG A 94 4.94 13.20 -12.72
CA ARG A 94 5.54 12.16 -11.87
C ARG A 94 4.46 11.21 -11.39
N ASP A 95 4.88 10.07 -10.84
CA ASP A 95 3.96 9.06 -10.29
C ASP A 95 2.85 8.69 -11.29
N ILE A 96 3.27 8.36 -12.51
CA ILE A 96 2.36 8.10 -13.64
C ILE A 96 1.94 6.63 -13.62
N CYS A 97 0.63 6.37 -13.63
CA CYS A 97 0.10 5.07 -14.00
C CYS A 97 -0.03 5.00 -15.52
N TYR A 98 0.92 4.30 -16.15
CA TYR A 98 0.99 4.21 -17.60
C TYR A 98 0.30 2.94 -18.11
N PHE A 99 -0.79 3.11 -18.85
CA PHE A 99 -1.50 2.03 -19.52
C PHE A 99 -0.75 1.60 -20.77
N THR A 100 -0.35 0.33 -20.83
CA THR A 100 0.57 -0.18 -21.85
C THR A 100 -0.14 -0.89 -22.98
N THR A 101 -1.06 -1.81 -22.66
CA THR A 101 -1.67 -2.68 -23.66
C THR A 101 -3.13 -2.95 -23.30
N LEU A 102 -4.03 -2.70 -24.24
CA LEU A 102 -5.43 -3.11 -24.19
C LEU A 102 -5.69 -4.02 -25.38
N CYS A 103 -6.14 -5.25 -25.12
CA CYS A 103 -6.57 -6.16 -26.16
C CYS A 103 -7.94 -6.76 -25.83
N ILE A 104 -8.78 -6.89 -26.86
CA ILE A 104 -10.11 -7.50 -26.79
C ILE A 104 -10.21 -8.49 -27.94
N ARG A 105 -10.60 -9.73 -27.62
CA ARG A 105 -10.86 -10.78 -28.62
C ARG A 105 -11.84 -10.29 -29.68
N LYS A 106 -11.59 -10.64 -30.95
CA LYS A 106 -12.28 -10.04 -32.11
C LYS A 106 -13.81 -10.18 -32.03
N GLU A 107 -14.28 -11.33 -31.59
CA GLU A 107 -15.70 -11.65 -31.47
C GLU A 107 -16.43 -10.88 -30.34
N TYR A 108 -15.69 -10.20 -29.44
CA TYR A 108 -16.26 -9.40 -28.35
C TYR A 108 -16.10 -7.88 -28.54
N ARG A 109 -15.58 -7.44 -29.70
CA ARG A 109 -15.42 -6.01 -30.01
C ARG A 109 -16.76 -5.31 -30.23
N GLY A 110 -16.79 -4.00 -30.05
CA GLY A 110 -18.01 -3.19 -30.19
C GLY A 110 -18.96 -3.24 -28.99
N GLN A 111 -18.66 -4.03 -27.95
CA GLN A 111 -19.50 -4.18 -26.76
C GLN A 111 -19.16 -3.20 -25.61
N GLY A 112 -18.31 -2.20 -25.87
CA GLY A 112 -17.91 -1.21 -24.84
C GLY A 112 -16.90 -1.72 -23.80
N LEU A 113 -16.34 -2.93 -23.94
CA LEU A 113 -15.44 -3.55 -22.95
C LEU A 113 -14.15 -2.74 -22.67
N ALA A 114 -13.66 -1.99 -23.66
CA ALA A 114 -12.51 -1.09 -23.50
C ALA A 114 -12.77 -0.04 -22.41
N LEU A 115 -13.94 0.62 -22.48
CA LEU A 115 -14.34 1.64 -21.52
C LEU A 115 -14.50 1.03 -20.12
N VAL A 116 -15.09 -0.16 -20.03
CA VAL A 116 -15.24 -0.89 -18.76
C VAL A 116 -13.88 -1.16 -18.11
N LEU A 117 -12.90 -1.66 -18.88
CA LEU A 117 -11.55 -1.93 -18.37
C LEU A 117 -10.82 -0.65 -17.92
N TYR A 118 -10.90 0.44 -18.70
CA TYR A 118 -10.27 1.70 -18.29
C TYR A 118 -10.96 2.34 -17.09
N GLN A 119 -12.29 2.25 -16.97
CA GLN A 119 -13.01 2.69 -15.77
C GLN A 119 -12.57 1.90 -14.54
N LYS A 120 -12.43 0.57 -14.68
CA LYS A 120 -11.93 -0.27 -13.59
C LYS A 120 -10.47 0.02 -13.24
N ALA A 121 -9.63 0.30 -14.22
CA ALA A 121 -8.26 0.75 -13.98
C ALA A 121 -8.24 2.09 -13.26
N LYS A 122 -9.07 3.05 -13.67
CA LYS A 122 -9.20 4.35 -13.00
C LYS A 122 -9.54 4.17 -11.52
N GLU A 123 -10.52 3.33 -11.18
CA GLU A 123 -10.86 3.03 -9.78
C GLU A 123 -9.63 2.53 -8.99
N TYR A 124 -8.87 1.60 -9.55
CA TYR A 124 -7.67 1.06 -8.90
C TYR A 124 -6.58 2.14 -8.70
N VAL A 125 -6.39 3.01 -9.70
CA VAL A 125 -5.40 4.10 -9.64
C VAL A 125 -5.82 5.16 -8.62
N GLU A 126 -7.09 5.56 -8.61
CA GLU A 126 -7.66 6.50 -7.62
C GLU A 126 -7.69 5.92 -6.20
N GLU A 127 -7.71 4.60 -6.06
CA GLU A 127 -7.58 3.93 -4.77
C GLU A 127 -6.15 3.90 -4.22
N SER A 128 -5.14 4.00 -5.09
CA SER A 128 -3.73 4.02 -4.73
C SER A 128 -3.33 5.33 -4.05
N SER A 129 -2.37 5.26 -3.13
CA SER A 129 -1.69 6.45 -2.57
C SER A 129 -0.43 6.82 -3.34
N ARG A 130 -0.21 6.23 -4.52
CA ARG A 130 0.95 6.49 -5.37
C ARG A 130 0.66 7.54 -6.42
N TYR A 131 -0.37 7.30 -7.23
CA TYR A 131 -0.49 7.91 -8.55
C TYR A 131 -1.21 9.26 -8.49
N THR A 132 -0.73 10.19 -9.31
CA THR A 132 -1.36 11.50 -9.53
C THR A 132 -1.83 11.68 -10.97
N VAL A 133 -1.36 10.82 -11.88
CA VAL A 133 -1.66 10.91 -13.31
C VAL A 133 -1.86 9.52 -13.90
N MET A 134 -2.88 9.37 -14.74
CA MET A 134 -3.02 8.27 -15.68
C MET A 134 -2.51 8.69 -17.05
N ALA A 135 -1.74 7.85 -17.72
CA ALA A 135 -1.24 8.16 -19.05
C ALA A 135 -1.22 6.96 -19.97
N LEU A 136 -1.25 7.20 -21.28
CA LEU A 136 -1.02 6.19 -22.30
C LEU A 136 -0.53 6.83 -23.60
N ARG A 137 -0.05 6.00 -24.53
CA ARG A 137 0.23 6.45 -25.90
C ARG A 137 -0.54 5.66 -26.93
N THR A 138 -0.99 6.34 -27.97
CA THR A 138 -1.61 5.75 -29.15
C THR A 138 -1.04 6.40 -30.43
N TRP A 139 -1.62 6.11 -31.58
CA TRP A 139 -1.22 6.69 -32.87
C TRP A 139 -2.36 7.45 -33.54
N SER A 140 -2.02 8.43 -34.38
CA SER A 140 -2.97 9.39 -34.96
C SER A 140 -4.11 8.78 -35.77
N THR A 141 -3.94 7.58 -36.32
CA THR A 141 -4.97 6.89 -37.10
C THR A 141 -5.84 5.93 -36.28
N ASN A 142 -5.57 5.75 -34.98
CA ASN A 142 -6.36 4.90 -34.09
C ASN A 142 -7.65 5.60 -33.60
N LYS A 143 -8.62 5.77 -34.50
CA LYS A 143 -9.87 6.50 -34.23
C LYS A 143 -10.64 5.96 -33.01
N ALA A 144 -10.64 4.65 -32.80
CA ALA A 144 -11.35 4.02 -31.67
C ALA A 144 -10.74 4.44 -30.34
N GLN A 145 -9.40 4.41 -30.22
CA GLN A 145 -8.72 4.85 -29.00
C GLN A 145 -8.85 6.37 -28.80
N LEU A 146 -8.75 7.17 -29.88
CA LEU A 146 -8.90 8.63 -29.79
C LEU A 146 -10.28 9.04 -29.24
N HIS A 147 -11.35 8.44 -29.77
CA HIS A 147 -12.71 8.68 -29.28
C HIS A 147 -12.88 8.26 -27.80
N LEU A 148 -12.21 7.18 -27.40
CA LEU A 148 -12.24 6.71 -26.01
C LEU A 148 -11.50 7.66 -25.06
N MET A 149 -10.36 8.23 -25.49
CA MET A 149 -9.62 9.23 -24.72
C MET A 149 -10.45 10.50 -24.50
N GLU A 150 -11.11 10.99 -25.54
CA GLU A 150 -12.05 12.10 -25.44
C GLU A 150 -13.19 11.79 -24.45
N LYS A 151 -13.83 10.63 -24.57
CA LYS A 151 -14.91 10.20 -23.67
C LYS A 151 -14.50 10.05 -22.20
N MET A 152 -13.21 9.81 -21.94
CA MET A 152 -12.66 9.66 -20.59
C MET A 152 -12.02 10.95 -20.06
N ASP A 153 -12.16 12.07 -20.78
CA ASP A 153 -11.51 13.36 -20.54
C ASP A 153 -10.00 13.21 -20.31
N PHE A 154 -9.33 12.50 -21.21
CA PHE A 154 -7.88 12.58 -21.37
C PHE A 154 -7.56 13.68 -22.39
N HIS A 155 -6.54 14.49 -22.10
CA HIS A 155 -6.02 15.45 -23.07
C HIS A 155 -4.73 14.93 -23.70
N CYS A 156 -4.46 15.36 -24.93
CA CYS A 156 -3.22 15.03 -25.64
C CYS A 156 -2.14 16.00 -25.16
N GLU A 157 -1.14 15.48 -24.45
CA GLU A 157 -0.02 16.26 -23.91
C GLU A 157 1.09 16.46 -24.95
N THR A 158 1.53 15.35 -25.56
CA THR A 158 2.68 15.35 -26.47
C THR A 158 2.34 14.62 -27.77
N ARG A 159 2.74 15.23 -28.90
CA ARG A 159 2.60 14.67 -30.24
C ARG A 159 3.97 14.57 -30.92
N LEU A 160 4.40 13.34 -31.19
CA LEU A 160 5.63 13.04 -31.94
C LEU A 160 5.27 12.80 -33.41
N LYS A 161 5.68 13.72 -34.29
CA LYS A 161 5.31 13.68 -35.71
C LYS A 161 6.04 12.57 -36.46
N ASN A 162 5.31 11.81 -37.28
CA ASN A 162 5.82 10.73 -38.15
C ASN A 162 6.66 9.66 -37.42
N ASP A 163 6.53 9.54 -36.09
CA ASP A 163 7.32 8.65 -35.25
C ASP A 163 7.07 7.16 -35.57
N ARG A 164 5.95 6.82 -36.22
CA ARG A 164 5.59 5.46 -36.63
C ARG A 164 5.59 5.27 -38.14
N GLY A 165 6.23 6.16 -38.88
CA GLY A 165 6.19 6.20 -40.33
C GLY A 165 5.48 7.45 -40.85
N GLU A 166 5.61 7.66 -42.16
CA GLU A 166 5.07 8.85 -42.83
C GLU A 166 3.55 8.96 -42.65
N GLY A 167 3.09 10.09 -42.09
CA GLY A 167 1.68 10.37 -41.84
C GLY A 167 1.12 9.77 -40.54
N ILE A 168 1.93 9.05 -39.75
CA ILE A 168 1.50 8.40 -38.51
C ILE A 168 2.27 8.95 -37.31
N ASP A 169 1.58 9.72 -36.47
CA ASP A 169 2.14 10.34 -35.28
C ASP A 169 1.92 9.46 -34.05
N THR A 170 2.84 9.52 -33.09
CA THR A 170 2.60 9.00 -31.73
C THR A 170 2.00 10.11 -30.86
N LEU A 171 0.90 9.80 -30.18
CA LEU A 171 0.17 10.73 -29.31
C LEU A 171 0.20 10.22 -27.87
N TYR A 172 0.66 11.06 -26.95
CA TYR A 172 0.64 10.80 -25.50
C TYR A 172 -0.56 11.51 -24.89
N PHE A 173 -1.42 10.73 -24.25
CA PHE A 173 -2.59 11.21 -23.55
C PHE A 173 -2.37 11.12 -22.04
N VAL A 174 -2.83 12.12 -21.32
CA VAL A 174 -2.79 12.17 -19.86
C VAL A 174 -4.15 12.54 -19.29
N LYS A 175 -4.37 12.10 -18.06
CA LYS A 175 -5.48 12.51 -17.21
C LYS A 175 -4.96 12.63 -15.79
N GLU A 176 -4.97 13.84 -15.26
CA GLU A 176 -4.73 14.06 -13.84
C GLU A 176 -5.86 13.43 -13.02
N ILE A 177 -5.49 12.81 -11.91
CA ILE A 177 -6.44 12.16 -11.02
C ILE A 177 -6.37 12.76 -9.62
N THR A 178 -7.53 12.80 -8.97
CA THR A 178 -7.59 13.00 -7.53
C THR A 178 -7.14 11.72 -6.83
N GLY A 179 -5.82 11.57 -6.66
CA GLY A 179 -5.23 10.47 -5.92
C GLY A 179 -5.54 10.52 -4.42
N LYS A 180 -5.01 9.55 -3.65
CA LYS A 180 -5.07 9.55 -2.18
C LYS A 180 -3.69 9.86 -1.57
N GLY A 181 -3.72 10.27 -0.30
CA GLY A 181 -2.49 10.55 0.44
C GLY A 181 -1.85 11.89 0.08
N ILE A 182 -0.65 12.10 0.60
CA ILE A 182 0.07 13.38 0.53
C ILE A 182 0.56 13.70 -0.89
N ARG A 183 0.81 12.67 -1.72
CA ARG A 183 1.23 12.83 -3.12
C ARG A 183 0.19 13.50 -3.99
N ALA A 184 -1.10 13.30 -3.68
CA ALA A 184 -2.20 13.96 -4.37
C ALA A 184 -2.15 15.49 -4.24
N TYR A 185 -1.39 16.03 -3.29
CA TYR A 185 -1.19 17.45 -3.04
C TYR A 185 0.18 17.95 -3.52
N GLY A 186 0.85 17.19 -4.41
CA GLY A 186 2.11 17.60 -5.03
C GLY A 186 3.37 17.36 -4.19
N TYR A 187 3.26 16.67 -3.05
CA TYR A 187 4.40 16.39 -2.19
C TYR A 187 4.95 14.98 -2.41
N THR A 188 6.21 14.90 -2.87
CA THR A 188 6.97 13.65 -2.94
C THR A 188 7.90 13.51 -1.73
N ILE A 189 7.80 12.40 -1.01
CA ILE A 189 8.64 12.13 0.17
C ILE A 189 9.82 11.25 -0.22
N GLY A 190 11.02 11.80 -0.11
CA GLY A 190 12.26 11.09 -0.43
C GLY A 190 12.40 10.71 -1.90
N ASN A 191 13.31 9.78 -2.20
CA ASN A 191 13.67 9.41 -3.57
C ASN A 191 13.46 7.91 -3.88
N GLY A 192 13.01 7.12 -2.91
CA GLY A 192 12.74 5.71 -3.12
C GLY A 192 11.51 5.48 -4.00
N LYS A 193 11.62 4.55 -4.94
CA LYS A 193 10.50 4.05 -5.76
C LYS A 193 9.41 3.46 -4.87
N CYS A 194 8.16 3.85 -5.05
CA CYS A 194 7.03 3.26 -4.31
C CYS A 194 6.64 1.88 -4.88
N GLY A 195 5.96 1.06 -4.08
CA GLY A 195 5.14 -0.04 -4.58
C GLY A 195 3.89 0.48 -5.30
N ILE A 196 3.09 -0.39 -5.92
CA ILE A 196 1.97 0.06 -6.77
C ILE A 196 0.83 0.72 -5.98
N ARG A 197 0.51 0.18 -4.81
CA ARG A 197 -0.52 0.74 -3.92
C ARG A 197 0.05 1.88 -3.08
N ASN A 198 1.38 1.87 -2.90
CA ASN A 198 2.09 2.69 -1.93
C ASN A 198 1.51 2.46 -0.54
N THR A 199 1.46 1.19 -0.12
CA THR A 199 0.94 0.73 1.17
C THR A 199 1.70 -0.50 1.65
N ILE A 200 1.55 -0.86 2.94
CA ILE A 200 2.20 -2.04 3.54
C ILE A 200 1.88 -3.35 2.80
N THR A 201 0.73 -3.42 2.15
CA THR A 201 0.24 -4.56 1.37
C THR A 201 0.90 -4.71 0.00
N ASP A 202 1.81 -3.80 -0.39
CA ASP A 202 2.75 -4.06 -1.48
C ASP A 202 3.81 -5.11 -1.10
N VAL A 203 3.97 -5.43 0.19
CA VAL A 203 4.72 -6.60 0.63
C VAL A 203 3.89 -7.85 0.30
N PRO A 204 4.39 -8.79 -0.51
CA PRO A 204 3.64 -9.98 -0.93
C PRO A 204 3.05 -10.74 0.25
N GLY A 205 1.78 -11.16 0.14
CA GLY A 205 1.06 -11.92 1.17
C GLY A 205 0.58 -11.10 2.38
N VAL A 206 0.95 -9.82 2.50
CA VAL A 206 0.43 -8.95 3.56
C VAL A 206 -0.99 -8.50 3.23
N LYS A 207 -1.88 -8.54 4.22
CA LYS A 207 -3.26 -8.03 4.14
C LYS A 207 -3.57 -7.17 5.35
N VAL A 208 -4.47 -6.20 5.19
CA VAL A 208 -4.94 -5.34 6.28
C VAL A 208 -6.45 -5.31 6.29
N GLY A 209 -7.04 -5.43 7.47
CA GLY A 209 -8.47 -5.33 7.66
C GLY A 209 -8.83 -4.43 8.83
N HIS A 210 -10.06 -3.90 8.80
CA HIS A 210 -10.54 -2.95 9.80
C HIS A 210 -11.92 -3.33 10.29
N TYR A 211 -12.15 -3.09 11.58
CA TYR A 211 -13.49 -2.91 12.13
C TYR A 211 -13.58 -1.51 12.72
N THR A 212 -14.57 -0.72 12.31
CA THR A 212 -14.68 0.68 12.72
C THR A 212 -15.98 0.95 13.46
N VAL A 213 -15.88 1.31 14.74
CA VAL A 213 -17.03 1.73 15.56
C VAL A 213 -17.34 3.20 15.30
N ARG A 214 -18.59 3.49 14.95
CA ARG A 214 -19.08 4.85 14.62
C ARG A 214 -20.45 5.10 15.24
N LYS A 215 -20.56 5.05 16.57
CA LYS A 215 -21.85 5.11 17.27
C LYS A 215 -21.81 6.10 18.42
N GLY A 216 -22.44 7.26 18.24
CA GLY A 216 -22.50 8.30 19.27
C GLY A 216 -21.11 8.69 19.75
N LYS A 217 -20.86 8.55 21.06
CA LYS A 217 -19.56 8.85 21.71
C LYS A 217 -18.47 7.80 21.45
N ASN A 218 -18.83 6.66 20.84
CA ASN A 218 -17.91 5.59 20.51
C ASN A 218 -17.38 5.76 19.09
N GLN A 219 -16.10 6.14 19.00
CA GLN A 219 -15.38 6.49 17.78
C GLN A 219 -14.01 5.81 17.79
N THR A 220 -14.00 4.48 17.80
CA THR A 220 -12.80 3.63 17.90
C THR A 220 -12.84 2.52 16.85
N GLY A 221 -11.99 1.50 16.98
CA GLY A 221 -12.01 0.31 16.17
C GLY A 221 -10.80 -0.58 16.39
N VAL A 222 -10.66 -1.55 15.50
CA VAL A 222 -9.51 -2.45 15.41
C VAL A 222 -8.96 -2.39 13.99
N THR A 223 -7.65 -2.52 13.85
CA THR A 223 -6.97 -2.74 12.57
C THR A 223 -6.07 -3.95 12.71
N VAL A 224 -6.24 -4.94 11.84
CA VAL A 224 -5.43 -6.16 11.87
C VAL A 224 -4.53 -6.20 10.64
N ILE A 225 -3.25 -6.52 10.87
CA ILE A 225 -2.24 -6.73 9.85
C ILE A 225 -1.89 -8.21 9.83
N ILE A 226 -2.18 -8.89 8.72
CA ILE A 226 -1.80 -10.27 8.47
C ILE A 226 -0.43 -10.25 7.76
N PRO A 227 0.65 -10.79 8.36
CA PRO A 227 2.02 -10.59 7.88
C PRO A 227 2.41 -11.47 6.68
N CYS A 228 1.68 -12.54 6.42
CA CYS A 228 1.97 -13.48 5.33
C CYS A 228 0.72 -14.26 4.94
N ASP A 229 0.76 -14.88 3.75
CA ASP A 229 -0.22 -15.89 3.38
C ASP A 229 -0.07 -17.15 4.26
N GLY A 230 -1.18 -17.86 4.44
CA GLY A 230 -1.25 -19.05 5.30
C GLY A 230 -1.43 -18.72 6.78
N PHE A 231 -1.35 -19.74 7.62
CA PHE A 231 -1.60 -19.61 9.06
C PHE A 231 -0.35 -19.11 9.80
N VAL A 232 -0.42 -17.91 10.39
CA VAL A 232 0.74 -17.24 11.02
C VAL A 232 1.37 -18.07 12.13
N TYR A 233 0.55 -18.76 12.93
CA TYR A 233 1.03 -19.60 14.03
C TYR A 233 1.96 -20.73 13.57
N GLU A 234 1.77 -21.23 12.35
CA GLU A 234 2.64 -22.25 11.75
C GLU A 234 3.84 -21.66 11.03
N ARG A 235 3.64 -20.53 10.35
CA ARG A 235 4.68 -19.89 9.53
C ARG A 235 5.74 -19.18 10.38
N LYS A 236 5.33 -18.68 11.55
CA LYS A 236 6.12 -17.90 12.51
C LYS A 236 7.12 -16.93 11.84
N PRO A 237 6.64 -15.90 11.10
CA PRO A 237 7.52 -14.94 10.42
C PRO A 237 8.47 -14.26 11.41
N LEU A 238 9.72 -14.01 10.99
CA LEU A 238 10.66 -13.29 11.84
C LEU A 238 10.18 -11.87 12.12
N ALA A 239 10.39 -11.41 13.34
CA ALA A 239 9.93 -10.12 13.83
C ALA A 239 10.87 -9.49 14.87
N ALA A 240 10.68 -8.20 15.09
CA ALA A 240 11.40 -7.43 16.10
C ALA A 240 10.53 -6.29 16.64
N VAL A 241 10.92 -5.78 17.81
CA VAL A 241 10.29 -4.60 18.44
C VAL A 241 11.34 -3.52 18.67
N TYR A 242 10.91 -2.27 18.60
CA TYR A 242 11.68 -1.14 19.10
C TYR A 242 10.74 -0.15 19.78
N ALA A 243 10.85 -0.04 21.10
CA ALA A 243 10.20 1.04 21.86
C ALA A 243 11.14 2.24 21.91
N LEU A 244 10.78 3.31 21.21
CA LEU A 244 11.51 4.58 21.25
C LEU A 244 11.15 5.37 22.52
N ASN A 245 9.85 5.46 22.82
CA ASN A 245 9.34 5.94 24.10
C ASN A 245 8.25 4.99 24.63
N GLY A 246 8.47 4.48 25.84
CA GLY A 246 7.71 3.37 26.42
C GLY A 246 6.38 3.74 27.09
N PHE A 247 5.81 4.92 26.83
CA PHE A 247 4.55 5.34 27.46
C PHE A 247 3.31 4.57 26.93
N GLY A 248 3.49 3.61 26.01
CA GLY A 248 2.44 2.75 25.44
C GLY A 248 2.19 1.44 26.21
N LYS A 249 1.05 0.80 25.95
CA LYS A 249 0.58 -0.42 26.65
C LYS A 249 0.46 -1.58 25.66
N THR A 250 1.56 -1.96 25.01
CA THR A 250 1.57 -3.06 24.03
C THR A 250 1.51 -4.43 24.70
N GLN A 251 0.99 -5.44 23.99
CA GLN A 251 1.01 -6.84 24.41
C GLN A 251 1.81 -7.71 23.42
N GLY A 252 2.48 -8.73 23.96
CA GLY A 252 3.20 -9.76 23.22
C GLY A 252 4.61 -9.38 22.75
N THR A 253 5.08 -8.17 23.05
CA THR A 253 6.40 -7.68 22.63
C THR A 253 7.57 -8.39 23.31
N VAL A 254 7.38 -8.87 24.54
CA VAL A 254 8.45 -9.55 25.31
C VAL A 254 8.87 -10.85 24.63
N GLN A 255 7.92 -11.67 24.16
CA GLN A 255 8.26 -12.91 23.47
C GLN A 255 8.79 -12.66 22.05
N ILE A 256 8.42 -11.55 21.39
CA ILE A 256 9.09 -11.15 20.13
C ILE A 256 10.56 -10.82 20.39
N GLU A 257 10.87 -10.13 21.49
CA GLU A 257 12.25 -9.81 21.85
C GLU A 257 13.08 -11.07 22.19
N GLU A 258 12.45 -12.09 22.76
CA GLU A 258 13.10 -13.36 23.12
C GLU A 258 13.27 -14.29 21.91
N LEU A 259 12.20 -14.51 21.15
CA LEU A 259 12.16 -15.55 20.10
C LEU A 259 12.30 -14.99 18.68
N GLY A 260 12.15 -13.68 18.49
CA GLY A 260 12.31 -13.04 17.18
C GLY A 260 11.23 -13.42 16.16
N VAL A 261 10.02 -13.80 16.58
CA VAL A 261 8.94 -14.27 15.68
C VAL A 261 7.55 -13.74 16.06
N LEU A 262 6.65 -13.69 15.07
CA LEU A 262 5.20 -13.55 15.28
C LEU A 262 4.53 -14.92 15.37
N GLU A 263 3.45 -15.02 16.14
CA GLU A 263 2.60 -16.22 16.20
C GLU A 263 1.14 -15.94 15.83
N THR A 264 0.78 -14.66 15.72
CA THR A 264 -0.55 -14.18 15.36
C THR A 264 -0.44 -13.06 14.33
N PRO A 265 -1.54 -12.70 13.65
CA PRO A 265 -1.67 -11.36 13.09
C PRO A 265 -1.40 -10.28 14.15
N ILE A 266 -1.03 -9.08 13.71
CA ILE A 266 -0.83 -7.93 14.60
C ILE A 266 -2.16 -7.17 14.67
N ALA A 267 -2.70 -6.94 15.87
CA ALA A 267 -3.86 -6.07 16.06
C ALA A 267 -3.44 -4.70 16.60
N LEU A 268 -4.07 -3.65 16.08
CA LEU A 268 -4.00 -2.30 16.62
C LEU A 268 -5.39 -1.90 17.11
N THR A 269 -5.46 -1.19 18.24
CA THR A 269 -6.70 -0.65 18.81
C THR A 269 -6.41 0.58 19.68
N ASN A 270 -7.31 0.94 20.61
CA ASN A 270 -7.04 1.95 21.62
C ASN A 270 -6.57 1.38 22.96
N THR A 271 -6.00 2.25 23.80
CA THR A 271 -5.31 1.86 25.04
C THR A 271 -6.09 0.91 25.95
N LEU A 272 -7.38 1.16 26.18
CA LEU A 272 -8.17 0.39 27.15
C LEU A 272 -8.80 -0.88 26.57
N ASN A 273 -8.56 -1.16 25.28
CA ASN A 273 -9.05 -2.35 24.58
C ASN A 273 -7.93 -3.34 24.19
N VAL A 274 -6.67 -3.11 24.58
CA VAL A 274 -5.54 -4.01 24.28
C VAL A 274 -5.85 -5.47 24.65
N GLY A 275 -6.30 -5.71 25.89
CA GLY A 275 -6.64 -7.06 26.34
C GLY A 275 -7.80 -7.69 25.57
N LYS A 276 -8.78 -6.89 25.12
CA LYS A 276 -9.91 -7.39 24.31
C LYS A 276 -9.50 -7.71 22.88
N ALA A 277 -8.63 -6.90 22.29
CA ALA A 277 -8.04 -7.20 20.98
C ALA A 277 -7.17 -8.46 21.03
N ALA A 278 -6.43 -8.65 22.12
CA ALA A 278 -5.65 -9.86 22.36
C ALA A 278 -6.54 -11.10 22.48
N ASP A 279 -7.65 -11.01 23.22
CA ASP A 279 -8.65 -12.09 23.33
C ASP A 279 -9.20 -12.51 21.96
N GLY A 280 -9.48 -11.55 21.08
CA GLY A 280 -9.86 -11.81 19.69
C GLY A 280 -8.79 -12.53 18.87
N LEU A 281 -7.50 -12.16 19.03
CA LEU A 281 -6.39 -12.87 18.38
C LEU A 281 -6.21 -14.29 18.92
N VAL A 282 -6.35 -14.50 20.23
CA VAL A 282 -6.30 -15.84 20.85
C VAL A 282 -7.45 -16.70 20.30
N THR A 283 -8.66 -16.15 20.27
CA THR A 283 -9.85 -16.82 19.72
C THR A 283 -9.68 -17.19 18.25
N PHE A 284 -9.09 -16.31 17.43
CA PHE A 284 -8.77 -16.61 16.04
C PHE A 284 -7.80 -17.79 15.93
N THR A 285 -6.68 -17.72 16.65
CA THR A 285 -5.63 -18.73 16.57
C THR A 285 -6.12 -20.09 17.07
N GLU A 286 -6.90 -20.13 18.15
CA GLU A 286 -7.52 -21.37 18.64
C GLU A 286 -8.42 -22.02 17.59
N LYS A 287 -9.31 -21.23 16.97
CA LYS A 287 -10.21 -21.72 15.90
C LYS A 287 -9.45 -22.28 14.71
N GLU A 288 -8.41 -21.57 14.25
CA GLU A 288 -7.58 -22.05 13.14
C GLU A 288 -6.73 -23.28 13.54
N CYS A 289 -6.18 -23.34 14.75
CA CYS A 289 -5.52 -24.56 15.24
C CYS A 289 -6.46 -25.76 15.21
N ARG A 290 -7.68 -25.62 15.75
CA ARG A 290 -8.69 -26.68 15.76
C ARG A 290 -9.05 -27.15 14.34
N LYS A 291 -9.24 -26.20 13.41
CA LYS A 291 -9.52 -26.48 11.99
C LYS A 291 -8.39 -27.25 11.31
N ASN A 292 -7.15 -27.01 11.73
CA ASN A 292 -5.95 -27.68 11.22
C ASN A 292 -5.56 -28.93 12.06
N GLY A 293 -6.44 -29.41 12.96
CA GLY A 293 -6.18 -30.60 13.77
C GLY A 293 -5.06 -30.44 14.80
N LYS A 294 -4.78 -29.21 15.24
CA LYS A 294 -3.75 -28.86 16.22
C LYS A 294 -4.36 -28.50 17.56
N GLU A 295 -3.72 -28.95 18.62
CA GLU A 295 -4.02 -28.52 19.99
C GLU A 295 -3.22 -27.25 20.30
N LEU A 296 -3.92 -26.17 20.67
CA LEU A 296 -3.27 -24.93 21.10
C LEU A 296 -3.03 -24.97 22.61
N VAL A 297 -1.76 -24.95 23.02
CA VAL A 297 -1.37 -24.91 24.45
C VAL A 297 -1.24 -23.47 24.95
N SER A 298 -0.60 -22.61 24.16
CA SER A 298 -0.48 -21.18 24.42
C SER A 298 -0.24 -20.45 23.10
N VAL A 299 -0.39 -19.12 23.10
CA VAL A 299 -0.08 -18.28 21.95
C VAL A 299 0.33 -16.91 22.45
N ASN A 300 1.23 -16.26 21.73
CA ASN A 300 1.60 -14.87 21.96
C ASN A 300 0.82 -13.89 21.06
N PRO A 301 -0.33 -13.34 21.48
CA PRO A 301 -1.06 -12.33 20.70
C PRO A 301 -0.32 -10.99 20.72
N VAL A 302 -0.10 -10.40 19.53
CA VAL A 302 0.64 -9.14 19.37
C VAL A 302 -0.32 -7.98 19.17
N VAL A 303 -0.34 -7.05 20.13
CA VAL A 303 -1.27 -5.92 20.13
C VAL A 303 -0.55 -4.59 20.38
N GLY A 304 -0.80 -3.62 19.50
CA GLY A 304 -0.39 -2.22 19.64
C GLY A 304 -1.57 -1.29 19.91
N GLU A 305 -1.31 -0.08 20.42
CA GLU A 305 -2.37 0.86 20.76
C GLU A 305 -1.98 2.33 20.66
N THR A 306 -2.97 3.20 20.54
CA THR A 306 -2.85 4.62 20.87
C THR A 306 -4.08 5.11 21.65
N ASN A 307 -3.96 6.25 22.33
CA ASN A 307 -5.06 6.78 23.15
C ASN A 307 -6.00 7.70 22.35
N ASP A 308 -7.22 7.24 22.07
CA ASP A 308 -8.22 7.97 21.28
C ASP A 308 -9.22 8.81 22.11
N SER A 309 -8.93 9.03 23.40
CA SER A 309 -9.89 9.61 24.37
C SER A 309 -10.38 11.03 24.08
N ARG A 310 -9.70 11.76 23.18
CA ARG A 310 -10.08 13.09 22.71
C ARG A 310 -11.36 13.07 21.86
N ILE A 311 -11.57 12.00 21.09
CA ILE A 311 -12.73 11.82 20.22
C ILE A 311 -13.65 10.70 20.75
N ASN A 312 -13.06 9.65 21.32
CA ASN A 312 -13.77 8.45 21.75
C ASN A 312 -14.01 8.41 23.27
N GLN A 313 -15.17 7.90 23.70
CA GLN A 313 -15.40 7.55 25.10
C GLN A 313 -14.65 6.27 25.48
N ILE A 314 -13.32 6.38 25.61
CA ILE A 314 -12.40 5.23 25.74
C ILE A 314 -12.73 4.28 26.89
N THR A 315 -13.32 4.80 27.97
CA THR A 315 -13.68 4.04 29.17
C THR A 315 -14.85 3.07 28.96
N GLU A 316 -15.67 3.24 27.91
CA GLU A 316 -16.76 2.31 27.60
C GLU A 316 -16.25 0.98 27.01
N ARG A 317 -14.99 0.91 26.56
CA ARG A 317 -14.30 -0.34 26.16
C ARG A 317 -15.14 -1.23 25.21
N VAL A 318 -15.65 -0.62 24.15
CA VAL A 318 -16.68 -1.20 23.27
C VAL A 318 -16.19 -2.20 22.22
N ILE A 319 -14.89 -2.46 22.14
CA ILE A 319 -14.37 -3.49 21.23
C ILE A 319 -14.69 -4.86 21.83
N GLU A 320 -15.03 -5.85 21.01
CA GLU A 320 -15.15 -7.25 21.41
C GLU A 320 -14.28 -8.17 20.53
N ALA A 321 -14.15 -9.44 20.92
CA ALA A 321 -13.36 -10.42 20.17
C ALA A 321 -13.85 -10.59 18.72
N GLU A 322 -15.16 -10.54 18.51
CA GLU A 322 -15.81 -10.64 17.21
C GLU A 322 -15.40 -9.51 16.25
N ASP A 323 -15.10 -8.31 16.76
CA ASP A 323 -14.65 -7.19 15.95
C ASP A 323 -13.25 -7.46 15.36
N VAL A 324 -12.39 -8.15 16.12
CA VAL A 324 -11.06 -8.58 15.66
C VAL A 324 -11.21 -9.67 14.59
N LEU A 325 -12.08 -10.66 14.84
CA LEU A 325 -12.35 -11.72 13.87
C LEU A 325 -12.89 -11.16 12.56
N PHE A 326 -13.83 -10.21 12.63
CA PHE A 326 -14.36 -9.52 11.47
C PHE A 326 -13.24 -8.80 10.70
N ALA A 327 -12.36 -8.08 11.40
CA ALA A 327 -11.23 -7.39 10.78
C ALA A 327 -10.25 -8.38 10.11
N ILE A 328 -10.04 -9.58 10.66
CA ILE A 328 -9.23 -10.63 10.03
C ILE A 328 -9.90 -11.17 8.76
N GLU A 329 -11.19 -11.50 8.83
CA GLU A 329 -11.95 -12.07 7.72
C GLU A 329 -12.01 -11.13 6.51
N HIS A 330 -12.10 -9.82 6.78
CA HIS A 330 -12.17 -8.77 5.76
C HIS A 330 -10.81 -8.15 5.44
N ALA A 331 -9.71 -8.78 5.84
CA ALA A 331 -8.37 -8.29 5.52
C ALA A 331 -8.07 -8.45 4.02
N GLU A 332 -7.68 -7.36 3.38
CA GLU A 332 -7.47 -7.29 1.93
C GLU A 332 -6.20 -6.50 1.56
N LYS A 333 -5.82 -6.54 0.27
CA LYS A 333 -4.66 -5.79 -0.23
C LYS A 333 -4.97 -4.29 -0.33
N ASN A 334 -6.18 -3.92 -0.74
CA ASN A 334 -6.59 -2.53 -0.91
C ASN A 334 -7.42 -2.11 0.30
N PHE A 335 -6.81 -1.45 1.29
CA PHE A 335 -7.48 -1.06 2.52
C PHE A 335 -7.63 0.46 2.64
N LYS A 336 -8.56 0.91 3.47
CA LYS A 336 -8.83 2.33 3.69
C LYS A 336 -7.81 2.95 4.65
N GLN A 337 -7.46 4.21 4.42
CA GLN A 337 -6.63 5.01 5.31
C GLN A 337 -7.45 6.14 5.95
N GLY A 338 -6.86 6.89 6.88
CA GLY A 338 -7.50 7.96 7.64
C GLY A 338 -8.27 7.46 8.86
N ALA A 339 -9.46 8.04 9.08
CA ALA A 339 -10.28 7.80 10.27
C ALA A 339 -11.09 6.47 10.20
N VAL A 340 -10.38 5.36 10.10
CA VAL A 340 -10.90 3.98 10.03
C VAL A 340 -10.20 3.08 11.02
N GLY A 341 -10.84 1.96 11.37
CA GLY A 341 -10.27 0.97 12.28
C GLY A 341 -9.81 1.60 13.59
N ALA A 342 -8.60 1.26 14.00
CA ALA A 342 -8.00 1.79 15.22
C ALA A 342 -7.60 3.28 15.12
N GLY A 343 -7.52 3.83 13.90
CA GLY A 343 -7.29 5.26 13.66
C GLY A 343 -8.56 6.12 13.74
N ARG A 344 -9.73 5.53 14.02
CA ARG A 344 -11.02 6.25 13.97
C ARG A 344 -11.02 7.49 14.86
N GLY A 345 -10.64 7.36 16.13
CA GLY A 345 -10.69 8.42 17.12
C GLY A 345 -9.37 9.13 17.38
N THR A 346 -8.34 8.92 16.55
CA THR A 346 -7.01 9.47 16.82
C THR A 346 -6.84 10.92 16.35
N VAL A 347 -5.93 11.64 17.00
CA VAL A 347 -5.59 13.06 16.76
C VAL A 347 -4.08 13.18 16.62
N CYS A 348 -3.60 13.73 15.51
CA CYS A 348 -2.17 13.83 15.19
C CYS A 348 -1.85 15.27 14.78
N PHE A 349 -0.82 15.87 15.40
CA PHE A 349 -0.45 17.28 15.28
C PHE A 349 -1.62 18.24 15.52
N GLY A 350 -2.51 17.91 16.46
CA GLY A 350 -3.75 18.68 16.70
C GLY A 350 -4.76 18.67 15.55
N LEU A 351 -4.49 17.93 14.48
CA LEU A 351 -5.37 17.65 13.36
C LEU A 351 -5.96 16.25 13.52
N LYS A 352 -6.89 15.88 12.64
CA LYS A 352 -7.39 14.51 12.61
C LYS A 352 -6.28 13.56 12.16
N GLY A 353 -5.94 12.60 13.01
CA GLY A 353 -5.01 11.51 12.69
C GLY A 353 -5.72 10.28 12.12
N GLY A 354 -5.01 9.16 12.03
CA GLY A 354 -5.65 7.90 11.66
C GLY A 354 -4.68 6.79 11.29
N ILE A 355 -5.17 5.87 10.47
CA ILE A 355 -4.34 4.88 9.79
C ILE A 355 -3.69 5.54 8.57
N GLY A 356 -2.39 5.37 8.39
CA GLY A 356 -1.72 5.76 7.15
C GLY A 356 -0.69 4.73 6.73
N SER A 357 -0.35 4.70 5.45
CA SER A 357 0.52 3.67 4.91
C SER A 357 1.28 4.18 3.69
N ALA A 358 2.47 3.63 3.48
CA ALA A 358 3.34 3.87 2.34
C ALA A 358 4.25 2.66 2.12
N SER A 359 4.87 2.57 0.95
CA SER A 359 5.86 1.52 0.66
C SER A 359 7.02 2.03 -0.18
N ARG A 360 8.12 1.28 -0.16
CA ARG A 360 9.31 1.51 -0.98
C ARG A 360 9.84 0.21 -1.55
N ILE A 361 10.38 0.28 -2.76
CA ILE A 361 10.98 -0.83 -3.48
C ILE A 361 12.50 -0.71 -3.43
N LEU A 362 13.15 -1.80 -3.08
CA LEU A 362 14.59 -1.99 -3.12
C LEU A 362 14.94 -2.98 -4.22
N THR A 363 15.73 -2.56 -5.20
CA THR A 363 16.30 -3.49 -6.18
C THR A 363 17.65 -4.00 -5.69
N PHE A 364 17.78 -5.32 -5.53
CA PHE A 364 19.02 -5.97 -5.11
C PHE A 364 19.19 -7.32 -5.81
N GLY A 365 20.38 -7.59 -6.36
CA GLY A 365 20.67 -8.86 -7.05
C GLY A 365 19.73 -9.16 -8.24
N GLY A 366 19.27 -8.12 -8.94
CA GLY A 366 18.31 -8.27 -10.05
C GLY A 366 16.88 -8.58 -9.62
N LYS A 367 16.55 -8.52 -8.32
CA LYS A 367 15.21 -8.71 -7.77
C LYS A 367 14.72 -7.46 -7.06
N GLU A 368 13.42 -7.24 -7.08
CA GLU A 368 12.76 -6.19 -6.30
C GLU A 368 12.26 -6.79 -4.98
N TYR A 369 12.48 -6.04 -3.90
CA TYR A 369 11.97 -6.30 -2.56
C TYR A 369 11.18 -5.08 -2.10
N THR A 370 10.18 -5.27 -1.25
CA THR A 370 9.33 -4.22 -0.72
C THR A 370 9.60 -3.99 0.76
N ILE A 371 9.69 -2.72 1.16
CA ILE A 371 9.53 -2.27 2.54
C ILE A 371 8.19 -1.54 2.63
N GLY A 372 7.24 -2.11 3.35
CA GLY A 372 5.92 -1.55 3.58
C GLY A 372 5.79 -1.02 5.00
N VAL A 373 5.06 0.09 5.17
CA VAL A 373 4.81 0.70 6.48
C VAL A 373 3.33 0.99 6.66
N LEU A 374 2.79 0.71 7.85
CA LEU A 374 1.49 1.15 8.31
C LEU A 374 1.65 1.84 9.67
N VAL A 375 0.96 2.97 9.87
CA VAL A 375 0.98 3.71 11.13
C VAL A 375 -0.42 3.91 11.68
N GLN A 376 -0.55 3.98 13.00
CA GLN A 376 -1.68 4.58 13.70
C GLN A 376 -1.19 5.87 14.38
N SER A 377 -1.48 7.01 13.77
CA SER A 377 -0.95 8.30 14.18
C SER A 377 -1.83 8.98 15.22
N ASN A 378 -1.24 9.38 16.34
CA ASN A 378 -1.94 10.03 17.44
C ASN A 378 -1.02 10.96 18.27
N PHE A 379 -0.08 11.68 17.66
CA PHE A 379 0.99 12.40 18.39
C PHE A 379 1.23 13.81 17.87
N GLY A 380 2.01 14.61 18.61
CA GLY A 380 2.57 15.86 18.13
C GLY A 380 1.65 17.08 18.29
N LYS A 381 2.23 18.27 18.12
CA LYS A 381 1.55 19.58 18.17
C LYS A 381 1.51 20.22 16.80
N THR A 382 0.41 20.91 16.48
CA THR A 382 0.21 21.52 15.16
C THR A 382 1.39 22.34 14.66
N GLN A 383 1.95 23.20 15.51
CA GLN A 383 3.08 24.07 15.16
C GLN A 383 4.35 23.34 14.69
N ASP A 384 4.53 22.09 15.10
CA ASP A 384 5.74 21.30 14.85
C ASP A 384 5.63 20.52 13.52
N LEU A 385 4.40 20.36 12.99
CA LEU A 385 4.13 19.60 11.78
C LEU A 385 4.99 20.09 10.61
N THR A 386 5.75 19.17 10.06
CA THR A 386 6.58 19.35 8.88
C THR A 386 6.10 18.41 7.77
N VAL A 387 5.96 18.93 6.56
CA VAL A 387 5.55 18.19 5.36
C VAL A 387 6.68 18.34 4.33
N ALA A 388 7.36 17.24 4.00
CA ALA A 388 8.49 17.25 3.05
C ALA A 388 9.55 18.33 3.37
N GLY A 389 9.84 18.56 4.65
CA GLY A 389 10.76 19.59 5.13
C GLY A 389 10.18 21.01 5.25
N VAL A 390 8.96 21.26 4.78
CA VAL A 390 8.27 22.55 4.91
C VAL A 390 7.54 22.62 6.27
N PRO A 391 7.73 23.68 7.07
CA PRO A 391 7.10 23.82 8.40
C PRO A 391 5.63 24.25 8.29
N VAL A 392 4.79 23.41 7.66
CA VAL A 392 3.37 23.66 7.38
C VAL A 392 2.58 23.96 8.66
N GLY A 393 2.96 23.33 9.77
CA GLY A 393 2.33 23.53 11.07
C GLY A 393 2.18 24.99 11.51
N ARG A 394 3.22 25.82 11.28
CA ARG A 394 3.21 27.25 11.62
C ARG A 394 2.19 28.03 10.80
N GLN A 395 2.03 27.65 9.53
CA GLN A 395 1.06 28.28 8.63
C GLN A 395 -0.37 27.93 9.05
N ILE A 396 -0.61 26.67 9.44
CA ILE A 396 -1.91 26.21 9.94
C ILE A 396 -2.29 26.97 11.22
N CYS A 397 -1.38 27.08 12.19
CA CYS A 397 -1.63 27.85 13.43
C CYS A 397 -2.03 29.31 13.13
N THR A 398 -1.38 29.94 12.15
CA THR A 398 -1.71 31.31 11.72
C THR A 398 -3.12 31.38 11.14
N LYS A 399 -3.51 30.43 10.28
CA LYS A 399 -4.86 30.36 9.68
C LYS A 399 -5.95 30.09 10.71
N MET A 400 -5.67 29.22 11.70
CA MET A 400 -6.65 28.80 12.71
C MET A 400 -6.79 29.76 13.89
N GLN A 401 -5.91 30.77 14.03
CA GLN A 401 -5.86 31.69 15.18
C GLN A 401 -5.85 30.99 16.55
N ASN A 402 -5.34 29.76 16.60
CA ASN A 402 -5.40 28.90 17.79
C ASN A 402 -4.02 28.77 18.45
N SER A 403 -4.02 28.76 19.78
CA SER A 403 -2.84 28.42 20.57
C SER A 403 -2.55 26.91 20.49
N ALA A 404 -1.28 26.55 20.28
CA ALA A 404 -0.84 25.15 20.23
C ALA A 404 -1.21 24.39 21.52
N LYS A 405 -1.96 23.30 21.38
CA LYS A 405 -2.29 22.40 22.51
C LYS A 405 -1.11 21.53 22.89
N GLU A 406 -1.11 21.04 24.13
CA GLU A 406 -0.08 20.12 24.64
C GLU A 406 0.01 18.81 23.84
N ASP A 407 1.22 18.29 23.72
CA ASP A 407 1.48 16.97 23.14
C ASP A 407 1.20 15.91 24.20
N LYS A 408 0.17 15.10 23.95
CA LYS A 408 -0.19 13.92 24.74
C LYS A 408 -0.66 12.88 23.75
N GLY A 409 0.30 12.16 23.19
CA GLY A 409 0.08 11.35 22.01
C GLY A 409 0.60 9.92 22.10
N SER A 410 0.60 9.22 20.98
CA SER A 410 1.30 7.94 20.74
C SER A 410 1.38 7.70 19.23
N ILE A 411 2.29 6.83 18.81
CA ILE A 411 2.27 6.27 17.46
C ILE A 411 2.63 4.79 17.50
N MET A 412 1.83 3.98 16.79
CA MET A 412 2.23 2.63 16.41
C MET A 412 2.76 2.66 14.98
N VAL A 413 3.95 2.10 14.76
CA VAL A 413 4.55 1.95 13.44
C VAL A 413 4.79 0.48 13.16
N ILE A 414 4.15 -0.06 12.13
CA ILE A 414 4.30 -1.43 11.68
C ILE A 414 5.11 -1.42 10.39
N VAL A 415 6.22 -2.17 10.36
CA VAL A 415 7.08 -2.32 9.19
C VAL A 415 7.03 -3.76 8.70
N GLY A 416 6.60 -3.99 7.46
CA GLY A 416 6.64 -5.29 6.80
C GLY A 416 7.68 -5.29 5.67
N THR A 417 8.31 -6.43 5.41
CA THR A 417 9.18 -6.59 4.23
C THR A 417 9.26 -8.04 3.75
N ASP A 418 9.54 -8.24 2.47
CA ASP A 418 9.94 -9.53 1.89
C ASP A 418 11.46 -9.62 1.69
N LEU A 419 12.22 -8.65 2.22
CA LEU A 419 13.68 -8.72 2.27
C LEU A 419 14.11 -9.73 3.35
N PRO A 420 14.99 -10.70 3.04
CA PRO A 420 15.47 -11.66 4.02
C PRO A 420 16.37 -10.95 5.04
N LEU A 421 15.80 -10.69 6.22
CA LEU A 421 16.47 -10.05 7.35
C LEU A 421 16.45 -10.98 8.56
N GLY A 422 17.48 -10.89 9.39
CA GLY A 422 17.43 -11.39 10.77
C GLY A 422 16.64 -10.46 11.69
N GLU A 423 16.19 -10.97 12.83
CA GLU A 423 15.56 -10.20 13.91
C GLU A 423 16.43 -9.02 14.38
N ARG A 424 17.75 -9.24 14.55
CA ARG A 424 18.70 -8.16 14.87
C ARG A 424 18.78 -7.09 13.77
N GLN A 425 18.78 -7.49 12.50
CA GLN A 425 18.82 -6.55 11.38
C GLN A 425 17.52 -5.76 11.28
N LEU A 426 16.39 -6.44 11.45
CA LEU A 426 15.06 -5.86 11.47
C LEU A 426 14.92 -4.86 12.61
N LYS A 427 15.40 -5.16 13.82
CA LYS A 427 15.43 -4.21 14.94
C LYS A 427 16.24 -2.95 14.61
N ARG A 428 17.34 -3.06 13.85
CA ARG A 428 18.08 -1.89 13.36
C ARG A 428 17.28 -1.08 12.33
N VAL A 429 16.53 -1.74 11.44
CA VAL A 429 15.60 -1.08 10.52
C VAL A 429 14.55 -0.30 11.31
N LEU A 430 13.95 -0.88 12.35
CA LEU A 430 12.97 -0.20 13.21
C LEU A 430 13.55 1.03 13.93
N LYS A 431 14.81 0.97 14.37
CA LYS A 431 15.50 2.16 14.92
C LYS A 431 15.64 3.30 13.91
N ARG A 432 15.65 3.00 12.60
CA ARG A 432 15.73 3.99 11.52
C ARG A 432 14.36 4.45 11.04
N ALA A 433 13.32 3.64 11.25
CA ALA A 433 11.94 4.06 11.08
C ALA A 433 11.61 5.31 11.93
N ALA A 434 12.22 5.44 13.11
CA ALA A 434 12.12 6.64 13.95
C ALA A 434 12.58 7.95 13.26
N VAL A 435 13.49 7.87 12.29
CA VAL A 435 13.92 9.05 11.51
C VAL A 435 12.75 9.63 10.72
N GLY A 436 11.90 8.79 10.13
CA GLY A 436 10.70 9.25 9.42
C GLY A 436 9.71 9.95 10.33
N LEU A 437 9.52 9.42 11.55
CA LEU A 437 8.71 10.06 12.59
C LEU A 437 9.24 11.47 12.94
N ILE A 438 10.54 11.60 13.18
CA ILE A 438 11.19 12.87 13.53
C ILE A 438 11.08 13.89 12.39
N ARG A 439 11.20 13.47 11.13
CA ARG A 439 11.09 14.36 9.95
C ARG A 439 9.71 15.00 9.79
N THR A 440 8.66 14.43 10.38
CA THR A 440 7.33 15.04 10.43
C THR A 440 7.16 16.08 11.55
N GLY A 441 8.16 16.23 12.42
CA GLY A 441 8.14 17.19 13.53
C GLY A 441 7.95 16.57 14.91
N SER A 442 8.01 15.24 15.05
CA SER A 442 7.97 14.62 16.38
C SER A 442 9.22 14.94 17.19
N PHE A 443 9.03 15.37 18.44
CA PHE A 443 10.11 15.49 19.43
C PHE A 443 10.04 14.41 20.52
N MET A 444 9.16 13.39 20.36
CA MET A 444 9.00 12.26 21.28
C MET A 444 8.62 12.71 22.70
N GLY A 445 7.52 13.46 22.81
CA GLY A 445 7.07 14.03 24.09
C GLY A 445 6.87 12.96 25.18
N HIS A 446 7.05 13.36 26.45
CA HIS A 446 7.05 12.45 27.61
C HIS A 446 5.87 11.47 27.62
N GLY A 447 4.65 11.95 27.35
CA GLY A 447 3.44 11.12 27.33
C GLY A 447 3.23 10.28 26.07
N SER A 448 4.19 10.26 25.14
CA SER A 448 4.05 9.59 23.84
C SER A 448 4.44 8.12 23.86
N GLY A 449 3.50 7.21 23.60
CA GLY A 449 3.84 5.80 23.35
C GLY A 449 4.32 5.62 21.92
N ASP A 450 5.64 5.60 21.69
CA ASP A 450 6.24 5.52 20.35
C ASP A 450 6.86 4.12 20.14
N VAL A 451 6.06 3.20 19.58
CA VAL A 451 6.44 1.79 19.47
C VAL A 451 6.41 1.32 18.02
N PHE A 452 7.48 0.63 17.64
CA PHE A 452 7.72 0.11 16.31
C PHE A 452 7.74 -1.42 16.37
N ILE A 453 6.97 -2.08 15.51
CA ILE A 453 6.96 -3.54 15.36
C ILE A 453 7.29 -3.85 13.90
N GLY A 454 8.25 -4.73 13.69
CA GLY A 454 8.68 -5.13 12.36
C GLY A 454 8.48 -6.61 12.13
N PHE A 455 8.22 -7.00 10.88
CA PHE A 455 8.32 -8.40 10.45
C PHE A 455 8.94 -8.51 9.05
N THR A 456 9.56 -9.67 8.78
CA THR A 456 9.84 -10.11 7.41
C THR A 456 9.14 -11.43 7.15
N ASN A 457 8.56 -11.58 5.96
CA ASN A 457 7.93 -12.84 5.54
C ASN A 457 8.81 -13.67 4.60
N ALA A 458 10.08 -13.28 4.42
CA ALA A 458 11.07 -14.05 3.67
C ALA A 458 11.71 -15.19 4.48
N ASN A 459 11.71 -15.06 5.81
CA ASN A 459 12.18 -16.07 6.75
C ASN A 459 11.06 -16.35 7.77
N GLY A 460 11.00 -17.57 8.29
CA GLY A 460 10.13 -17.95 9.39
C GLY A 460 10.70 -19.15 10.13
N ILE A 461 10.31 -19.34 11.39
CA ILE A 461 10.75 -20.45 12.23
C ILE A 461 9.55 -21.35 12.50
N PRO A 462 9.15 -22.22 11.55
CA PRO A 462 7.95 -23.01 11.71
C PRO A 462 8.04 -23.96 12.91
N ASP A 463 6.89 -24.26 13.50
CA ASP A 463 6.77 -25.25 14.58
C ASP A 463 6.89 -26.67 13.98
N THR A 464 8.12 -27.17 13.87
CA THR A 464 8.42 -28.50 13.33
C THR A 464 8.95 -29.42 14.43
N LYS A 465 8.61 -30.70 14.33
CA LYS A 465 9.27 -31.77 15.11
C LYS A 465 10.58 -32.23 14.46
N GLU A 466 11.09 -31.48 13.49
CA GLU A 466 12.25 -31.86 12.71
C GLU A 466 13.53 -31.60 13.51
N GLU A 467 14.37 -32.62 13.68
CA GLU A 467 15.68 -32.49 14.34
C GLU A 467 16.76 -31.91 13.39
N GLN A 468 16.36 -31.15 12.37
CA GLN A 468 17.25 -30.65 11.31
C GLN A 468 17.51 -29.15 11.45
N PHE A 469 18.68 -28.72 10.96
CA PHE A 469 19.01 -27.30 10.90
C PHE A 469 18.14 -26.56 9.89
N HIS A 470 17.63 -25.39 10.28
CA HIS A 470 16.96 -24.46 9.39
C HIS A 470 17.95 -23.46 8.78
N MET A 471 17.95 -23.36 7.45
CA MET A 471 18.77 -22.40 6.72
C MET A 471 18.00 -21.11 6.47
N MET A 472 18.52 -19.98 6.94
CA MET A 472 17.94 -18.65 6.72
C MET A 472 18.85 -17.78 5.85
N LYS A 473 18.23 -16.90 5.06
CA LYS A 473 18.95 -15.90 4.26
C LYS A 473 19.02 -14.59 5.02
N TYR A 474 20.13 -13.88 4.86
CA TYR A 474 20.35 -12.57 5.47
C TYR A 474 20.82 -11.59 4.41
N PHE A 475 20.27 -10.39 4.45
CA PHE A 475 20.72 -9.29 3.63
C PHE A 475 22.13 -8.85 4.06
N PRO A 476 23.03 -8.50 3.13
CA PRO A 476 24.39 -8.11 3.50
C PRO A 476 24.43 -6.89 4.42
N GLU A 477 25.16 -7.01 5.54
CA GLU A 477 25.26 -5.98 6.59
C GLU A 477 25.65 -4.60 6.06
N ASN A 478 26.63 -4.56 5.17
CA ASN A 478 27.18 -3.33 4.58
C ASN A 478 26.23 -2.64 3.60
N GLN A 479 25.09 -3.26 3.26
CA GLN A 479 24.08 -2.69 2.35
C GLN A 479 22.86 -2.14 3.10
N LEU A 480 22.76 -2.34 4.43
CA LEU A 480 21.57 -1.99 5.21
C LEU A 480 21.19 -0.50 5.17
N ASP A 481 22.14 0.40 4.91
CA ASP A 481 21.84 1.83 4.78
C ASP A 481 20.82 2.14 3.67
N LYS A 482 20.78 1.30 2.62
CA LYS A 482 19.73 1.38 1.58
C LYS A 482 18.35 1.15 2.19
N VAL A 483 18.21 0.13 3.03
CA VAL A 483 16.96 -0.21 3.73
C VAL A 483 16.59 0.88 4.73
N PHE A 484 17.58 1.40 5.48
CA PHE A 484 17.38 2.42 6.49
C PHE A 484 16.83 3.73 5.92
N ARG A 485 17.29 4.13 4.73
CA ARG A 485 16.74 5.31 4.05
C ARG A 485 15.30 5.06 3.62
N LEU A 486 15.03 3.93 2.97
CA LEU A 486 13.70 3.60 2.44
C LEU A 486 12.64 3.47 3.54
N VAL A 487 12.96 2.86 4.69
CA VAL A 487 12.01 2.77 5.81
C VAL A 487 11.71 4.15 6.41
N ALA A 488 12.70 5.05 6.51
CA ALA A 488 12.47 6.40 7.01
C ALA A 488 11.54 7.20 6.09
N GLU A 489 11.74 7.11 4.77
CA GLU A 489 10.85 7.73 3.79
C GLU A 489 9.43 7.17 3.85
N ALA A 490 9.29 5.83 3.96
CA ALA A 490 7.99 5.18 4.08
C ALA A 490 7.24 5.56 5.36
N VAL A 491 7.94 5.72 6.50
CA VAL A 491 7.30 6.18 7.74
C VAL A 491 6.83 7.62 7.64
N GLU A 492 7.69 8.53 7.15
CA GLU A 492 7.35 9.94 6.96
C GLU A 492 6.09 10.08 6.08
N GLU A 493 6.07 9.37 4.95
CA GLU A 493 4.93 9.38 4.04
C GLU A 493 3.68 8.72 4.63
N SER A 494 3.82 7.62 5.38
CA SER A 494 2.69 6.96 6.05
C SER A 494 2.00 7.89 7.06
N ILE A 495 2.78 8.65 7.84
CA ILE A 495 2.24 9.62 8.80
C ILE A 495 1.48 10.72 8.07
N LEU A 496 2.05 11.28 7.00
CA LEU A 496 1.40 12.32 6.22
C LEU A 496 0.12 11.80 5.53
N ASN A 497 0.15 10.59 4.98
CA ASN A 497 -1.02 9.92 4.42
C ASN A 497 -2.13 9.73 5.47
N SER A 498 -1.79 9.43 6.73
CA SER A 498 -2.78 9.30 7.80
C SER A 498 -3.56 10.60 8.04
N LEU A 499 -2.87 11.75 7.94
CA LEU A 499 -3.42 13.09 8.17
C LEU A 499 -4.26 13.56 6.97
N THR A 500 -3.78 13.35 5.74
CA THR A 500 -4.48 13.78 4.52
C THR A 500 -5.67 12.90 4.16
N CYS A 501 -5.61 11.60 4.47
CA CYS A 501 -6.72 10.68 4.21
C CYS A 501 -7.82 10.76 5.28
N ALA A 502 -7.53 11.36 6.45
CA ALA A 502 -8.51 11.51 7.50
C ALA A 502 -9.49 12.65 7.19
N LYS A 503 -10.79 12.41 7.36
CA LYS A 503 -11.82 13.45 7.28
C LYS A 503 -11.95 14.15 8.62
N ALA A 504 -12.23 15.46 8.60
CA ALA A 504 -12.50 16.22 9.82
C ALA A 504 -13.59 15.59 10.69
N MET A 505 -13.46 15.73 12.00
CA MET A 505 -14.38 15.14 12.96
C MET A 505 -14.46 15.96 14.25
N PRO A 506 -15.66 16.10 14.86
CA PRO A 506 -15.78 16.65 16.19
C PRO A 506 -15.18 15.69 17.24
N GLY A 507 -14.48 16.27 18.21
CA GLY A 507 -14.11 15.63 19.46
C GLY A 507 -15.28 15.57 20.46
N ARG A 508 -15.02 15.00 21.64
CA ARG A 508 -16.03 14.87 22.71
C ARG A 508 -16.53 16.21 23.23
N ASP A 509 -15.65 17.21 23.25
CA ASP A 509 -15.96 18.57 23.72
C ASP A 509 -16.48 19.49 22.60
N GLY A 510 -16.80 18.94 21.42
CA GLY A 510 -17.33 19.68 20.27
C GLY A 510 -16.28 20.36 19.40
N GLU A 511 -15.01 20.42 19.81
CA GLU A 511 -13.90 20.90 18.98
C GLU A 511 -13.77 20.10 17.68
N ILE A 512 -13.59 20.79 16.55
CA ILE A 512 -13.35 20.13 15.26
C ILE A 512 -11.85 19.85 15.09
N TYR A 513 -11.52 18.58 14.90
CA TYR A 513 -10.21 18.17 14.42
C TYR A 513 -10.24 18.15 12.90
N HIS A 514 -9.57 19.11 12.27
CA HIS A 514 -9.54 19.32 10.82
C HIS A 514 -8.68 18.27 10.10
N SER A 515 -8.96 18.02 8.82
CA SER A 515 -8.04 17.27 7.97
C SER A 515 -6.84 18.12 7.58
N LEU A 516 -5.67 17.50 7.39
CA LEU A 516 -4.54 18.20 6.77
C LEU A 516 -4.85 18.64 5.34
N SER A 517 -5.68 17.91 4.60
CA SER A 517 -6.01 18.25 3.21
C SER A 517 -6.75 19.58 3.07
N GLU A 518 -7.37 20.10 4.13
CA GLU A 518 -8.03 21.41 4.13
C GLU A 518 -7.02 22.58 4.08
N PHE A 519 -5.72 22.30 4.28
CA PHE A 519 -4.67 23.31 4.36
C PHE A 519 -3.62 23.22 3.25
N LEU A 520 -3.65 22.16 2.43
CA LEU A 520 -2.65 21.87 1.40
C LEU A 520 -3.03 22.41 0.01
#